data_AF-A0A7C5CN64-F1
#
_entry.id   AF-A0A7C5CN64-F1
#
_cell.length_a   1.000
_cell.length_b   1.000
_cell.length_c   1.000
_cell.angle_alpha   90.00
_cell.angle_beta   90.00
_cell.angle_gamma   90.00
#
_symmetry.space_group_name_H-M   'P 1'
#
loop_
_entity.id
_entity.type
_entity.pdbx_description
1 polymer ?
#
loop_
_entity_poly.entity_id
_entity_poly.type
_entity_poly.pdbx_seq_one_letter_code
_entity_poly.pdbx_strand_id
1 'polypeptide(L)' 'NLRLGVSNAVKKFKNGETKPLKVESPVEIRVRFRGSEMADVAELLPLVERLDGKTIRYEADNIIEGYKIFELLVMAIPR' A
#
# COMPACT_ATOMS: atom_id res chain seq x y z
N ASN A 1 -19.82 20.34 9.18
CA ASN A 1 -19.93 19.36 8.08
C ASN A 1 -19.49 17.92 8.41
N LEU A 2 -18.59 17.66 9.39
CA LEU A 2 -18.17 16.29 9.74
C LEU A 2 -19.30 15.40 10.29
N ARG A 3 -20.13 15.90 11.22
CA ARG A 3 -21.25 15.14 11.80
C ARG A 3 -22.20 14.57 10.75
N LEU A 4 -22.51 15.35 9.71
CA LEU A 4 -23.38 14.94 8.61
C LEU A 4 -22.70 13.86 7.75
N GLY A 5 -21.42 14.03 7.43
CA GLY A 5 -20.64 13.04 6.69
C GLY A 5 -20.56 11.68 7.40
N VAL A 6 -20.30 11.68 8.71
CA VAL A 6 -20.28 10.45 9.52
C VAL A 6 -21.67 9.78 9.53
N SER A 7 -22.73 10.55 9.77
CA SER A 7 -24.10 10.02 9.75
C SER A 7 -24.44 9.36 8.42
N ASN A 8 -24.08 10.00 7.29
CA ASN A 8 -24.32 9.47 5.96
C ASN A 8 -23.48 8.20 5.68
N ALA A 9 -22.20 8.18 6.07
CA ALA A 9 -21.33 7.01 5.88
C ALA A 9 -21.86 5.78 6.63
N VAL A 10 -22.29 5.96 7.88
CA VAL A 10 -22.85 4.87 8.69
C VAL A 10 -24.17 4.37 8.10
N LYS A 11 -25.05 5.26 7.63
CA LYS A 11 -26.29 4.86 6.95
C LYS A 11 -26.00 4.00 5.72
N LYS A 12 -25.09 4.44 4.85
CA LYS A 12 -24.70 3.69 3.65
C LYS A 12 -24.15 2.30 3.97
N PHE A 13 -23.30 2.19 5.00
CA PHE A 13 -22.79 0.89 5.43
C PHE A 13 -23.89 -0.03 5.96
N LYS A 14 -24.78 0.49 6.83
CA LYS A 14 -25.92 -0.28 7.36
C LYS A 14 -26.91 -0.73 6.28
N ASN A 15 -27.07 0.08 5.24
CA ASN A 15 -27.93 -0.22 4.10
C ASN A 15 -27.28 -1.16 3.07
N GLY A 16 -26.03 -1.60 3.29
CA GLY A 16 -25.30 -2.45 2.34
C GLY A 16 -24.84 -1.73 1.06
N GLU A 17 -24.90 -0.40 1.04
CA GLU A 17 -24.44 0.45 -0.07
C GLU A 17 -22.90 0.54 -0.11
N THR A 18 -22.21 0.15 0.96
CA THR A 18 -20.75 0.01 0.99
C THR A 18 -20.34 -1.39 1.40
N LYS A 19 -19.25 -1.89 0.81
CA LYS A 19 -18.72 -3.23 1.05
C LYS A 19 -17.22 -3.13 1.40
N PRO A 20 -16.71 -4.02 2.26
CA PRO A 20 -15.28 -4.12 2.49
C PRO A 20 -14.54 -4.37 1.17
N LEU A 21 -13.39 -3.71 1.00
CA LEU A 21 -12.47 -4.02 -0.08
C LEU A 21 -11.90 -5.43 0.14
N LYS A 22 -12.08 -6.31 -0.85
CA LYS A 22 -11.45 -7.63 -0.88
C LYS A 22 -10.30 -7.57 -1.86
N VAL A 23 -9.12 -7.98 -1.42
CA VAL A 23 -7.91 -8.05 -2.24
C VAL A 23 -7.61 -9.53 -2.46
N GLU A 24 -7.43 -9.93 -3.72
CA GLU A 24 -7.04 -11.29 -4.08
C GLU A 24 -5.56 -11.51 -3.78
N SER A 25 -5.19 -12.74 -3.43
CA SER A 25 -3.82 -13.12 -3.07
C SER A 25 -3.23 -14.05 -4.14
N PRO A 26 -1.92 -13.97 -4.45
CA PRO A 26 -0.94 -13.04 -3.88
C PRO A 26 -1.19 -11.57 -4.31
N VAL A 27 -0.78 -10.64 -3.46
CA VAL A 27 -0.97 -9.19 -3.68
C VAL A 27 0.30 -8.61 -4.29
N GLU A 28 0.20 -8.08 -5.50
CA GLU A 28 1.26 -7.24 -6.08
C GLU A 28 1.16 -5.82 -5.51
N ILE A 29 2.24 -5.32 -4.92
CA ILE A 29 2.34 -3.94 -4.45
C ILE A 29 3.36 -3.20 -5.30
N ARG A 30 2.96 -2.01 -5.78
CA ARG A 30 3.86 -1.08 -6.46
C ARG A 30 4.02 0.18 -5.65
N VAL A 31 5.27 0.60 -5.46
CA VAL A 31 5.60 1.82 -4.74
C VAL A 31 6.42 2.71 -5.65
N ARG A 32 5.92 3.94 -5.87
CA ARG A 32 6.67 4.99 -6.57
C ARG A 32 7.20 5.98 -5.55
N PHE A 33 8.52 6.03 -5.42
CA PHE A 33 9.21 6.94 -4.52
C PHE A 33 9.39 8.33 -5.13
N ARG A 34 9.75 9.29 -4.27
CA ARG A 34 10.02 10.67 -4.68
C ARG A 34 11.38 10.79 -5.39
N GLY A 35 12.39 10.10 -4.91
CA GLY A 35 13.74 10.06 -5.46
C GLY A 35 14.16 8.66 -5.88
N SER A 36 15.16 8.56 -6.75
CA SER A 36 15.69 7.28 -7.22
C SER A 36 16.51 6.57 -6.15
N GLU A 37 17.17 7.34 -5.29
CA GLU A 37 17.95 6.87 -4.14
C GLU A 37 17.10 6.06 -3.15
N MET A 38 15.80 6.38 -3.06
CA MET A 38 14.84 5.66 -2.24
C MET A 38 14.55 4.27 -2.80
N ALA A 39 14.41 4.17 -4.13
CA ALA A 39 14.25 2.91 -4.81
C ALA A 39 15.56 2.07 -4.71
N ASP A 40 16.74 2.72 -4.68
CA ASP A 40 18.02 2.01 -4.56
C ASP A 40 18.12 1.29 -3.21
N VAL A 41 17.66 1.96 -2.13
CA VAL A 41 17.58 1.34 -0.80
C VAL A 41 16.53 0.23 -0.75
N ALA A 42 15.39 0.40 -1.41
CA ALA A 42 14.34 -0.61 -1.44
C ALA A 42 14.78 -1.93 -2.11
N GLU A 43 15.62 -1.85 -3.15
CA GLU A 43 16.20 -3.01 -3.84
C GLU A 43 17.17 -3.83 -2.99
N LEU A 44 17.60 -3.33 -1.82
CA LEU A 44 18.37 -4.14 -0.88
C LEU A 44 17.57 -5.33 -0.34
N LEU A 45 16.24 -5.27 -0.40
CA LEU A 45 15.37 -6.37 -0.03
C LEU A 45 15.18 -7.31 -1.24
N PRO A 46 15.63 -8.59 -1.19
CA PRO A 46 15.69 -9.45 -2.38
C PRO A 46 14.38 -9.74 -3.11
N LEU A 47 13.24 -9.61 -2.42
CA LEU A 47 11.91 -9.79 -3.02
C LEU A 47 11.41 -8.57 -3.82
N VAL A 48 12.14 -7.46 -3.77
CA VAL A 48 11.80 -6.22 -4.45
C VAL A 48 12.44 -6.21 -5.85
N GLU A 49 11.62 -5.88 -6.85
CA GLU A 49 12.07 -5.68 -8.23
C GLU A 49 11.86 -4.22 -8.63
N ARG A 50 12.90 -3.57 -9.17
CA ARG A 50 12.77 -2.24 -9.75
C ARG A 50 12.15 -2.30 -11.13
N LEU A 51 11.09 -1.50 -11.31
CA LEU A 51 10.41 -1.33 -12.59
C LEU A 51 10.95 -0.13 -13.37
N ASP A 52 11.31 0.96 -12.69
CA ASP A 52 11.87 2.16 -13.31
C ASP A 52 12.76 2.96 -12.34
N GLY A 53 13.17 4.18 -12.72
CA GLY A 53 14.03 5.03 -11.89
C GLY A 53 13.51 5.33 -10.48
N LYS A 54 12.22 5.18 -10.20
CA LYS A 54 11.61 5.49 -8.89
C LYS A 54 10.56 4.47 -8.43
N THR A 55 10.19 3.52 -9.28
CA THR A 55 9.11 2.58 -9.01
C THR A 55 9.68 1.19 -8.77
N ILE A 56 9.24 0.56 -7.68
CA ILE A 56 9.51 -0.84 -7.37
C ILE A 56 8.21 -1.65 -7.33
N ARG A 57 8.31 -2.97 -7.44
CA ARG A 57 7.24 -3.93 -7.16
C ARG A 57 7.71 -5.05 -6.24
N TYR A 58 6.77 -5.68 -5.55
CA TYR A 58 6.95 -6.97 -4.90
C TYR A 58 5.61 -7.69 -4.75
N GLU A 59 5.65 -9.00 -4.55
CA GLU A 59 4.49 -9.82 -4.22
C GLU A 59 4.47 -10.16 -2.72
N ALA A 60 3.28 -10.25 -2.15
CA ALA A 60 3.06 -10.68 -0.77
C ALA A 60 1.89 -11.67 -0.70
N ASP A 61 1.91 -12.60 0.25
CA ASP A 61 0.88 -13.65 0.38
C ASP A 61 -0.49 -13.07 0.76
N ASN A 62 -0.49 -11.89 1.39
CA ASN A 62 -1.71 -11.19 1.77
C ASN A 62 -1.42 -9.70 2.03
N ILE A 63 -2.49 -8.91 2.17
CA ILE A 63 -2.37 -7.46 2.38
C ILE A 63 -1.68 -7.07 3.69
N ILE A 64 -1.72 -7.94 4.72
CA ILE A 64 -1.07 -7.66 6.01
C ILE A 64 0.45 -7.75 5.85
N GLU A 65 0.94 -8.81 5.21
CA GLU A 65 2.36 -8.94 4.87
C GLU A 65 2.81 -7.80 3.96
N GLY A 66 2.02 -7.53 2.91
CA GLY A 66 2.33 -6.45 1.98
C GLY A 66 2.48 -5.10 2.68
N TYR A 67 1.57 -4.77 3.61
CA TYR A 67 1.67 -3.51 4.36
C TYR A 67 2.86 -3.48 5.32
N LYS A 68 3.25 -4.62 5.93
CA LYS A 68 4.45 -4.69 6.78
C LYS A 68 5.74 -4.45 5.98
N ILE A 69 5.84 -5.02 4.78
CA ILE A 69 6.98 -4.76 3.88
C ILE A 69 7.00 -3.29 3.48
N PHE A 70 5.84 -2.72 3.13
CA PHE A 70 5.73 -1.29 2.83
C PHE A 70 6.18 -0.40 4.00
N GLU A 71 5.71 -0.67 5.22
CA GLU A 71 6.12 0.07 6.43
C GLU A 71 7.63 0.00 6.66
N LEU A 72 8.22 -1.20 6.51
CA LEU A 72 9.66 -1.38 6.61
C LEU A 72 10.40 -0.51 5.60
N LEU A 73 9.99 -0.53 4.33
CA LEU A 73 10.60 0.28 3.28
C LEU A 73 10.51 1.78 3.60
N VAL A 74 9.33 2.26 4.02
CA VAL A 74 9.12 3.68 4.40
C VAL A 74 10.01 4.09 5.58
N MET A 75 10.25 3.19 6.54
CA MET A 75 11.13 3.47 7.68
C MET A 75 12.62 3.46 7.32
N ALA A 76 13.04 2.60 6.38
CA ALA A 76 14.44 2.41 6.02
C ALA A 76 14.97 3.45 5.01
N ILE A 77 14.08 4.03 4.20
CA ILE A 77 14.44 4.91 3.09
C ILE A 77 14.84 6.31 3.57
N PRO A 78 15.83 6.97 2.93
CA PRO A 78 16.23 8.35 3.26
C PRO A 78 15.10 9.36 3.05
N ARG A 79 15.12 10.45 3.81
CA ARG A 79 14.10 11.52 3.75
C ARG A 79 14.37 12.55 2.65
#